data_AF-A0A517QUN5-F1
#
_entry.id   AF-A0A517QUN5-F1
#
_cell.length_a   1.000
_cell.length_b   1.000
_cell.length_c   1.000
_cell.angle_alpha   90.00
_cell.angle_beta   90.00
_cell.angle_gamma   90.00
#
_symmetry.space_group_name_H-M   'P 1'
#
loop_
_entity.id
_entity.type
_entity.pdbx_description
1 polymer ?
#
loop_
_entity_poly.entity_id
_entity_poly.type
_entity_poly.pdbx_seq_one_letter_code
_entity_poly.pdbx_strand_id
1 'polypeptide(L)' 'MDTAVMIESELDPIEEIRLRTWARQNYLPRELRDNSWHPIILEEMLRKEKEQNHASQ' A
#
# COMPACT_ATOMS: atom_id res chain seq x y z
N MET A 1 4.85 15.16 16.92
CA MET A 1 4.50 15.71 15.60
C MET A 1 4.78 14.61 14.60
N ASP A 2 3.77 13.79 14.37
CA ASP A 2 3.81 12.63 13.49
C ASP A 2 4.04 13.08 12.04
N THR A 3 5.26 12.88 11.57
CA THR A 3 5.75 13.31 10.25
C THR A 3 5.17 12.51 9.09
N ALA A 4 4.27 11.56 9.34
CA ALA A 4 3.70 10.69 8.31
C ALA A 4 2.51 11.30 7.55
N VAL A 5 1.93 12.41 8.02
CA VAL A 5 0.64 12.90 7.50
C VAL A 5 0.76 13.91 6.35
N MET A 6 1.94 14.44 6.03
CA MET A 6 2.06 15.62 5.14
C MET A 6 2.46 15.37 3.68
N ILE A 7 2.56 14.13 3.18
CA ILE A 7 2.98 13.86 1.77
C ILE A 7 1.90 13.11 0.95
N GLU A 8 0.70 12.87 1.48
CA GLU A 8 -0.38 12.28 0.67
C GLU A 8 -1.16 13.32 -0.14
N SER A 9 -1.09 14.61 0.20
CA SER A 9 -1.95 15.64 -0.42
C SER A 9 -1.49 16.18 -1.77
N GLU A 10 -0.36 15.72 -2.32
CA GLU A 10 0.16 16.19 -3.61
C GLU A 10 0.35 15.09 -4.66
N LEU A 11 0.06 13.82 -4.35
CA LEU A 11 0.22 12.76 -5.36
C LEU A 11 -0.88 12.88 -6.41
N ASP A 12 -0.50 12.88 -7.68
CA ASP A 12 -1.45 12.85 -8.79
C ASP A 12 -2.32 11.57 -8.72
N PRO A 13 -3.65 11.66 -8.90
CA PRO A 13 -4.54 10.49 -8.81
C PRO A 13 -4.16 9.34 -9.74
N ILE A 14 -3.62 9.63 -10.93
CA ILE A 14 -3.16 8.61 -11.88
C ILE A 14 -1.94 7.88 -11.32
N GLU A 15 -1.03 8.62 -10.68
CA GLU A 15 0.15 8.03 -10.04
C GLU A 15 -0.24 7.16 -8.84
N GLU A 16 -1.19 7.61 -8.02
CA GLU A 16 -1.75 6.80 -6.94
C GLU A 16 -2.34 5.47 -7.48
N ILE A 17 -3.18 5.54 -8.52
CA ILE A 17 -3.78 4.36 -9.13
C ILE A 17 -2.71 3.40 -9.65
N ARG A 18 -1.64 3.92 -10.25
CA ARG A 18 -0.51 3.09 -10.73
C ARG A 18 0.19 2.40 -9.57
N LEU A 19 0.52 3.12 -8.50
CA LEU A 19 1.17 2.55 -7.31
C LEU A 19 0.29 1.47 -6.66
N ARG A 20 -1.01 1.73 -6.47
CA ARG A 20 -1.95 0.76 -5.90
C ARG A 20 -2.08 -0.48 -6.80
N THR A 21 -2.16 -0.28 -8.11
CA THR A 21 -2.21 -1.39 -9.08
C THR A 21 -0.96 -2.25 -9.01
N TRP A 22 0.22 -1.62 -9.01
CA TRP A 22 1.49 -2.31 -8.88
C TRP A 22 1.58 -3.10 -7.58
N ALA A 23 1.18 -2.49 -6.46
CA ALA A 23 1.18 -3.13 -5.14
C ALA A 23 0.30 -4.39 -5.11
N ARG A 24 -0.89 -4.35 -5.73
CA ARG A 24 -1.76 -5.53 -5.83
C ARG A 24 -1.16 -6.64 -6.69
N GLN A 25 -0.50 -6.29 -7.79
CA GLN A 25 0.14 -7.25 -8.70
C GLN A 25 1.40 -7.89 -8.10
N ASN A 26 2.16 -7.12 -7.32
CA ASN A 26 3.45 -7.53 -6.74
C ASN A 26 3.36 -7.77 -5.23
N TYR A 27 2.20 -8.24 -4.76
CA TYR A 27 1.95 -8.46 -3.34
C TYR A 27 3.02 -9.34 -2.70
N LEU A 28 3.59 -8.87 -1.59
CA LEU A 28 4.44 -9.65 -0.70
C LEU A 28 3.87 -9.69 0.72
N PRO A 29 4.11 -10.77 1.49
CA PRO A 29 3.82 -10.81 2.92
C PRO A 29 4.71 -9.81 3.68
N ARG A 30 4.29 -9.40 4.88
CA ARG A 30 4.88 -8.27 5.62
C ARG A 30 6.38 -8.41 5.86
N GLU A 31 6.84 -9.63 6.10
CA GLU A 31 8.22 -9.97 6.44
C GLU A 31 9.18 -9.75 5.26
N LEU A 32 8.67 -9.68 4.03
CA LEU A 32 9.44 -9.52 2.81
C LEU A 32 9.32 -8.12 2.20
N ARG A 33 8.58 -7.21 2.84
CA ARG A 33 8.40 -5.83 2.34
C ARG A 33 9.58 -4.97 2.75
N ASP A 34 10.00 -4.10 1.85
CA ASP A 34 10.96 -3.06 2.19
C ASP A 34 10.21 -1.85 2.78
N ASN A 35 10.61 -1.43 3.97
CA ASN A 35 10.01 -0.28 4.66
C ASN A 35 10.31 1.06 3.97
N SER A 36 11.23 1.09 3.01
CA SER A 36 11.52 2.28 2.18
C SER A 36 10.57 2.45 1.00
N TRP A 37 9.70 1.47 0.72
CA TRP A 37 8.69 1.59 -0.33
C TRP A 37 7.68 2.68 -0.04
N HIS A 38 7.06 3.17 -1.12
CA HIS A 38 6.06 4.21 -1.03
C HIS A 38 4.92 3.82 -0.06
N PRO A 39 4.46 4.70 0.84
CA PRO A 39 3.41 4.39 1.82
C PRO A 39 2.15 3.80 1.19
N ILE A 40 1.68 4.34 0.05
CA ILE A 40 0.54 3.81 -0.72
C ILE A 40 0.72 2.34 -1.12
N ILE A 41 1.93 1.91 -1.49
CA ILE A 41 2.21 0.50 -1.81
C ILE A 41 2.01 -0.35 -0.56
N LEU A 42 2.61 0.06 0.55
CA LEU A 42 2.54 -0.66 1.82
C LEU A 42 1.09 -0.74 2.32
N GLU A 43 0.35 0.37 2.28
CA GLU A 43 -1.06 0.46 2.64
C GLU A 43 -1.92 -0.47 1.78
N GLU A 44 -1.73 -0.46 0.45
CA GLU A 44 -2.52 -1.27 -0.46
C GLU A 44 -2.26 -2.78 -0.27
N MET A 45 -1.01 -3.17 -0.02
CA MET A 45 -0.71 -4.57 0.32
C MET A 45 -1.37 -4.97 1.65
N LEU A 46 -1.37 -4.09 2.66
CA LEU A 46 -2.08 -4.34 3.92
C LEU A 46 -3.59 -4.48 3.72
N ARG A 47 -4.19 -3.68 2.84
CA ARG A 47 -5.61 -3.78 2.51
C ARG A 47 -5.92 -5.12 1.82
N LYS A 48 -5.13 -5.51 0.82
CA LYS A 48 -5.26 -6.81 0.13
C LYS A 48 -5.15 -8.00 1.09
N GLU A 49 -4.20 -7.97 2.03
CA GLU A 49 -4.05 -8.99 3.07
C GLU A 49 -5.33 -9.15 3.91
N LYS A 50 -5.93 -8.04 4.36
CA LYS A 50 -7.18 -8.05 5.12
C LYS A 50 -8.35 -8.62 4.32
N GLU A 51 -8.46 -8.27 3.03
CA GLU A 51 -9.49 -8.81 2.14
C GLU A 51 -9.41 -10.34 2.04
N GLN A 52 -8.21 -10.90 1.91
CA GLN A 52 -7.99 -12.35 1.82
C GLN A 52 -8.34 -13.08 3.13
N ASN A 53 -8.01 -12.49 4.27
CA ASN A 53 -8.34 -13.05 5.58
C ASN A 53 -9.85 -13.04 5.85
N HIS A 54 -10.58 -12.03 5.36
CA HIS A 54 -12.04 -12.00 5.47
C HIS A 54 -12.74 -12.95 4.49
N ALA A 55 -12.14 -13.26 3.34
CA ALA A 55 -12.71 -14.20 2.36
C ALA A 55 -12.56 -15.68 2.73
N SER A 56 -11.79 -15.98 3.79
CA SER A 56 -11.54 -17.35 4.27
C SER A 56 -12.40 -17.71 5.50
N GLN A 57 -13.43 -16.92 5.79
CA GLN A 57 -14.46 -17.14 6.81
C GLN A 57 -15.80 -17.46 6.14
#